data_AF-A0A1Y2HHR4-F1
#
_entry.id   AF-A0A1Y2HHR4-F1
#
_cell.length_a   1.000
_cell.length_b   1.000
_cell.length_c   1.000
_cell.angle_alpha   90.00
_cell.angle_beta   90.00
_cell.angle_gamma   90.00
#
_symmetry.space_group_name_H-M   'P 1'
#
loop_
_entity.id
_entity.type
_entity.pdbx_description
1 polymer ?
#
loop_
_entity_poly.entity_id
_entity_poly.type
_entity_poly.pdbx_seq_one_letter_code
_entity_poly.pdbx_strand_id
1 'polypeptide(L)'
;MTASQTSTPMHLEHRASIAEESMPLITGDGLNTYRIYCPNPLCKCLILREKHGRHVRQPAKFDMPSMPQTQAQSVPAPSVQADQGEADFFEIKDMMSFENIGFSKTVHQSVKFLSCADCDLGPLGYQEVGPDAYKGCFLHMDRVRYLVPSTARPPANE
;
A
#
# COMPACT_ATOMS: atom_id res chain seq x y z
N MET A 1 -47.79 14.91 -58.06
CA MET A 1 -47.41 13.49 -58.22
C MET A 1 -46.41 13.14 -57.13
N THR A 2 -46.82 12.18 -56.29
CA THR A 2 -46.05 11.30 -55.39
C THR A 2 -45.20 11.86 -54.23
N ALA A 3 -45.58 11.36 -53.05
CA ALA A 3 -45.00 11.50 -51.72
C ALA A 3 -43.84 10.51 -51.46
N SER A 4 -43.08 10.72 -50.38
CA SER A 4 -42.56 9.73 -49.39
C SER A 4 -41.65 10.49 -48.39
N GLN A 5 -42.09 10.83 -47.17
CA GLN A 5 -42.10 10.04 -45.91
C GLN A 5 -40.71 9.52 -45.45
N THR A 6 -40.26 9.95 -44.25
CA THR A 6 -39.86 9.16 -43.05
C THR A 6 -39.12 10.10 -42.06
N SER A 7 -39.65 10.44 -40.88
CA SER A 7 -39.65 9.71 -39.59
C SER A 7 -38.54 10.18 -38.61
N THR A 8 -38.93 10.91 -37.55
CA THR A 8 -38.24 10.99 -36.23
C THR A 8 -38.35 9.63 -35.48
N PRO A 9 -37.66 9.29 -34.35
CA PRO A 9 -37.19 10.16 -33.25
C PRO A 9 -35.92 9.70 -32.44
N MET A 10 -35.54 10.50 -31.42
CA MET A 10 -34.89 10.16 -30.12
C MET A 10 -33.65 9.22 -30.07
N HIS A 11 -32.49 9.74 -29.62
CA HIS A 11 -31.72 9.02 -28.59
C HIS A 11 -30.97 9.99 -27.66
N LEU A 12 -31.46 10.01 -26.42
CA LEU A 12 -30.75 10.44 -25.22
C LEU A 12 -29.61 9.47 -24.96
N GLU A 13 -28.37 9.85 -25.24
CA GLU A 13 -27.22 9.10 -24.72
C GLU A 13 -26.85 9.65 -23.34
N HIS A 14 -27.49 9.06 -22.33
CA HIS A 14 -26.92 8.91 -21.00
C HIS A 14 -25.57 8.18 -21.15
N ARG A 15 -24.47 8.94 -21.29
CA ARG A 15 -23.16 8.40 -20.92
C ARG A 15 -23.08 8.49 -19.40
N ALA A 16 -23.64 7.48 -18.75
CA ALA A 16 -23.28 7.15 -17.38
C ALA A 16 -21.76 6.96 -17.38
N SER A 17 -21.05 7.94 -16.83
CA SER A 17 -19.64 7.79 -16.50
C SER A 17 -19.55 6.66 -15.49
N ILE A 18 -19.12 5.49 -15.96
CA ILE A 18 -18.62 4.46 -15.06
C ILE A 18 -17.35 5.07 -14.45
N ALA A 19 -17.51 5.64 -13.26
CA ALA A 19 -16.38 6.00 -12.44
C ALA A 19 -15.65 4.69 -12.13
N GLU A 20 -14.44 4.53 -12.68
CA GLU A 20 -13.48 3.54 -12.21
C GLU A 20 -13.32 3.76 -10.70
N GLU A 21 -13.99 2.94 -9.91
CA GLU A 21 -14.08 3.10 -8.46
C GLU A 21 -12.71 2.75 -7.87
N SER A 22 -11.84 3.75 -7.75
CA SER A 22 -10.51 3.59 -7.16
C SER A 22 -10.66 3.08 -5.74
N MET A 23 -10.29 1.83 -5.47
CA MET A 23 -10.35 1.24 -4.14
C MET A 23 -9.37 1.95 -3.20
N PRO A 24 -9.85 2.79 -2.26
CA PRO A 24 -8.97 3.69 -1.53
C PRO A 24 -8.16 2.92 -0.49
N LEU A 25 -6.84 3.12 -0.47
CA LEU A 25 -5.96 2.50 0.54
C LEU A 25 -6.10 3.16 1.93
N ILE A 26 -6.70 4.35 1.96
CA ILE A 26 -6.85 5.18 3.16
C ILE A 26 -8.34 5.45 3.37
N THR A 27 -8.82 5.25 4.59
CA THR A 27 -10.19 5.55 5.00
C THR A 27 -10.41 7.06 5.16
N GLY A 28 -11.67 7.51 5.24
CA GLY A 28 -11.98 8.94 5.44
C GLY A 28 -11.40 9.53 6.74
N ASP A 29 -11.14 8.70 7.74
CA ASP A 29 -10.47 9.02 9.01
C ASP A 29 -8.94 8.87 8.96
N GLY A 30 -8.37 8.62 7.78
CA GLY A 30 -6.92 8.61 7.57
C GLY A 30 -6.22 7.32 8.01
N LEU A 31 -6.93 6.20 8.11
CA LEU A 31 -6.34 4.91 8.48
C LEU A 31 -6.22 3.97 7.29
N ASN A 32 -5.41 2.91 7.38
CA ASN A 32 -5.33 1.90 6.33
C ASN A 32 -6.66 1.16 6.16
N THR A 33 -7.19 1.16 4.93
CA THR A 33 -8.46 0.49 4.60
C THR A 33 -8.34 -1.03 4.65
N TYR A 34 -7.22 -1.57 4.16
CA TYR A 34 -7.03 -3.00 3.96
C TYR A 34 -5.97 -3.59 4.88
N ARG A 35 -6.02 -4.91 5.07
CA ARG A 35 -4.94 -5.69 5.65
C ARG A 35 -3.68 -5.56 4.81
N ILE A 36 -2.55 -5.47 5.51
CA ILE A 36 -1.23 -5.30 4.92
C ILE A 36 -0.43 -6.59 5.12
N TYR A 37 0.14 -7.09 4.04
CA TYR A 37 0.91 -8.34 3.96
C TYR A 37 2.33 -8.06 3.48
N CYS A 38 3.20 -9.05 3.73
CA CYS A 38 4.52 -9.11 3.11
C CYS A 38 4.44 -8.91 1.58
N PRO A 39 5.35 -8.13 0.98
CA PRO A 39 5.37 -7.89 -0.47
C PRO A 39 5.81 -9.11 -1.28
N ASN A 40 6.45 -10.11 -0.67
CA ASN A 40 6.76 -11.38 -1.34
C ASN A 40 5.45 -12.14 -1.65
N PRO A 41 5.10 -12.41 -2.92
CA PRO A 41 3.85 -13.09 -3.27
C PRO A 41 3.79 -14.54 -2.76
N LEU A 42 4.93 -15.16 -2.46
CA LEU A 42 5.00 -16.51 -1.90
C LEU A 42 4.87 -16.51 -0.36
N CYS A 43 4.93 -15.34 0.28
CA CYS A 43 4.81 -15.19 1.72
C CYS A 43 3.39 -14.75 2.11
N LYS A 44 2.83 -15.40 3.13
CA LYS A 44 1.48 -15.11 3.64
C LYS A 44 1.47 -14.31 4.95
N CYS A 45 2.65 -13.85 5.39
CA CYS A 45 2.82 -13.07 6.62
C CYS A 45 1.89 -11.84 6.61
N LEU A 46 0.93 -11.83 7.54
CA LEU A 46 0.09 -10.67 7.84
C LEU A 46 0.91 -9.72 8.71
N ILE A 47 1.08 -8.48 8.26
CA ILE A 47 1.86 -7.45 8.94
C ILE A 47 0.95 -6.58 9.79
N LEU A 48 -0.15 -6.07 9.23
CA LEU A 48 -1.03 -5.12 9.90
C LEU A 48 -2.49 -5.36 9.52
N ARG A 49 -3.39 -5.31 10.49
CA ARG A 49 -4.84 -5.34 10.25
C ARG A 49 -5.35 -4.00 9.73
N GLU A 50 -6.55 -4.01 9.14
CA GLU A 50 -7.29 -2.80 8.81
C GLU A 50 -7.38 -1.83 10.01
N LYS A 51 -7.32 -0.53 9.75
CA LYS A 51 -7.53 0.55 10.75
C LYS A 51 -6.51 0.63 11.90
N HIS A 52 -5.28 0.15 11.71
CA HIS A 52 -4.21 0.19 12.73
C HIS A 52 -3.02 1.07 12.34
N GLY A 53 -2.94 1.51 11.08
CA GLY A 53 -1.92 2.41 10.58
C GLY A 53 -2.55 3.73 10.13
N ARG A 54 -2.04 4.85 10.63
CA ARG A 54 -2.48 6.18 10.23
C ARG A 54 -1.63 6.68 9.07
N HIS A 55 -2.26 7.11 7.99
CA HIS A 55 -1.56 7.68 6.86
C HIS A 55 -0.86 8.98 7.27
N VAL A 56 0.41 9.08 6.93
CA VAL A 56 1.23 10.28 7.07
C VAL A 56 2.09 10.43 5.83
N ARG A 57 2.24 11.68 5.37
CA ARG A 57 3.18 12.05 4.32
C ARG A 57 4.31 12.85 4.93
N GLN A 58 5.54 12.39 4.75
CA GLN A 58 6.73 13.01 5.36
C GLN A 58 8.01 12.70 4.56
N PRO A 59 9.10 13.46 4.76
CA PRO A 59 10.38 13.14 4.15
C PRO A 59 10.87 11.75 4.54
N ALA A 60 11.44 11.01 3.59
CA ALA A 60 12.13 9.76 3.88
C ALA A 60 13.42 10.06 4.66
N LYS A 61 13.36 9.97 5.99
CA LYS A 61 14.49 10.34 6.89
C LYS A 61 15.68 9.39 6.81
N PHE A 62 15.46 8.17 6.35
CA PHE A 62 16.48 7.13 6.29
C PHE A 62 16.49 6.52 4.89
N ASP A 63 17.69 6.35 4.34
CA ASP A 63 17.92 5.51 3.18
C ASP A 63 17.47 4.09 3.49
N MET A 64 16.47 3.62 2.74
CA MET A 64 15.99 2.25 2.83
C MET A 64 16.57 1.46 1.65
N PRO A 65 17.55 0.56 1.87
CA PRO A 65 18.10 -0.28 0.80
C PRO A 65 17.03 -0.94 -0.06
N SER A 66 17.33 -1.15 -1.34
CA SER A 66 16.45 -1.93 -2.22
C SER A 66 16.18 -3.28 -1.59
N MET A 67 14.90 -3.68 -1.55
CA MET A 67 14.56 -5.03 -1.16
C MET A 67 15.17 -6.01 -2.18
N PRO A 68 15.73 -7.16 -1.75
CA PRO A 68 16.19 -8.17 -2.67
C PRO A 68 15.02 -8.58 -3.57
N GLN A 69 15.13 -8.30 -4.87
CA GLN A 69 14.12 -8.68 -5.84
C GLN A 69 14.04 -10.21 -5.87
N THR A 70 12.94 -10.77 -5.37
CA THR A 70 12.60 -12.16 -5.69
C THR A 70 12.34 -12.22 -7.19
N GLN A 71 12.86 -13.23 -7.89
CA GLN A 71 12.83 -13.38 -9.37
C GLN A 71 11.43 -13.28 -10.04
N ALA A 72 10.35 -13.18 -9.26
CA ALA A 72 8.99 -12.92 -9.72
C ALA A 72 8.65 -11.43 -9.95
N GLN A 73 9.55 -10.50 -9.62
CA GLN A 73 9.36 -9.06 -9.86
C GLN A 73 10.38 -8.57 -10.90
N SER A 74 10.12 -8.85 -12.18
CA SER A 74 10.88 -8.33 -13.33
C SER A 74 10.49 -6.88 -13.70
N VAL A 75 10.16 -6.07 -12.69
CA VAL A 75 10.04 -4.61 -12.83
C VAL A 75 11.14 -4.01 -11.97
N PRO A 76 12.05 -3.18 -12.51
CA PRO A 76 13.04 -2.50 -11.68
C PRO A 76 12.28 -1.62 -10.67
N ALA A 77 12.21 -2.06 -9.42
CA ALA A 77 11.80 -1.20 -8.33
C ALA A 77 12.98 -0.25 -8.13
N PRO A 78 12.78 1.08 -8.27
CA PRO A 78 13.86 2.02 -8.04
C PRO A 78 14.41 1.77 -6.64
N SER A 79 15.74 1.68 -6.52
CA SER A 79 16.39 1.88 -5.24
C SER A 79 15.92 3.22 -4.70
N VAL A 80 15.10 3.20 -3.66
CA VAL A 80 14.71 4.42 -2.96
C VAL A 80 15.95 4.83 -2.15
N GLN A 81 16.89 5.47 -2.85
CA GLN A 81 17.77 6.44 -2.24
C GLN A 81 16.84 7.41 -1.47
N ALA A 82 17.31 7.97 -0.36
CA ALA A 82 16.71 9.13 0.27
C ALA A 82 16.83 10.30 -0.71
N ASP A 83 16.07 10.22 -1.79
CA ASP A 83 15.66 11.36 -2.57
C ASP A 83 15.00 12.28 -1.55
N GLN A 84 15.35 13.56 -1.59
CA GLN A 84 14.87 14.56 -0.63
C GLN A 84 13.36 14.85 -0.76
N GLY A 85 12.60 13.90 -1.32
CA GLY A 85 11.17 13.92 -1.50
C GLY A 85 10.39 13.35 -0.31
N GLU A 86 9.10 13.67 -0.33
CA GLU A 86 8.13 13.11 0.59
C GLU A 86 7.70 11.71 0.15
N ALA A 87 7.48 10.83 1.12
CA ALA A 87 6.92 9.51 0.92
C ALA A 87 5.70 9.30 1.82
N ASP A 88 4.84 8.36 1.42
CA ASP A 88 3.64 7.99 2.14
C ASP A 88 3.89 6.77 3.02
N PHE A 89 3.54 6.91 4.30
CA PHE A 89 3.69 5.88 5.32
C PHE A 89 2.38 5.63 6.04
N PHE A 90 2.27 4.43 6.59
CA PHE A 90 1.41 4.21 7.75
C PHE A 90 2.25 4.36 9.02
N GLU A 91 1.87 5.30 9.87
CA GLU A 91 2.34 5.45 11.24
C GLU A 91 1.60 4.48 12.16
N ILE A 92 2.33 3.63 12.86
CA ILE A 92 1.83 2.69 13.85
C ILE A 92 2.40 3.10 15.21
N LYS A 93 1.54 3.58 16.10
CA LYS A 93 1.96 4.17 17.39
C LYS A 93 2.54 3.14 18.36
N ASP A 94 2.05 1.91 18.29
CA ASP A 94 2.40 0.83 19.19
C ASP A 94 2.87 -0.38 18.38
N MET A 95 4.09 -0.87 18.67
CA MET A 95 4.64 -2.06 18.03
C MET A 95 3.77 -3.31 18.21
N MET A 96 2.95 -3.35 19.27
CA MET A 96 2.01 -4.44 19.52
C MET A 96 0.81 -4.44 18.58
N SER A 97 0.63 -3.40 17.77
CA SER A 97 -0.42 -3.35 16.73
C SER A 97 -0.04 -4.15 15.48
N PHE A 98 1.24 -4.51 15.32
CA PHE A 98 1.65 -5.42 14.26
C PHE A 98 1.25 -6.86 14.59
N GLU A 99 0.87 -7.61 13.58
CA GLU A 99 0.60 -9.04 13.73
C GLU A 99 1.91 -9.83 13.69
N ASN A 100 2.72 -9.62 12.64
CA ASN A 100 4.01 -10.32 12.46
C ASN A 100 5.02 -9.39 11.76
N ILE A 101 5.89 -8.76 12.54
CA ILE A 101 6.96 -7.87 12.03
C ILE A 101 8.28 -8.15 12.75
N GLY A 102 9.38 -8.12 12.00
CA GLY A 102 10.74 -8.17 12.52
C GLY A 102 11.34 -6.77 12.67
N PHE A 103 12.25 -6.61 13.64
CA PHE A 103 13.05 -5.39 13.82
C PHE A 103 14.53 -5.73 13.70
N SER A 104 15.26 -4.94 12.93
CA SER A 104 16.72 -5.09 12.84
C SER A 104 17.42 -4.75 14.17
N LYS A 105 18.72 -5.05 14.22
CA LYS A 105 19.62 -4.35 15.14
C LYS A 105 19.61 -2.85 14.83
N THR A 106 19.91 -2.03 15.83
CA THR A 106 19.99 -0.58 15.61
C THR A 106 21.14 -0.27 14.67
N VAL A 107 20.86 0.46 13.59
CA VAL A 107 21.81 0.93 12.59
C VAL A 107 22.13 2.40 12.88
N HIS A 108 23.40 2.79 12.76
CA HIS A 108 23.89 4.14 13.04
C HIS A 108 23.43 4.75 14.38
N GLN A 109 23.16 3.90 15.38
CA GLN A 109 22.61 4.28 16.69
C GLN A 109 21.24 5.00 16.66
N SER A 110 20.60 5.16 15.50
CA SER A 110 19.42 6.03 15.35
C SER A 110 18.18 5.38 14.75
N VAL A 111 18.30 4.18 14.15
CA VAL A 111 17.19 3.56 13.42
C VAL A 111 17.16 2.04 13.57
N LYS A 112 15.96 1.47 13.61
CA LYS A 112 15.68 0.05 13.38
C LYS A 112 14.83 -0.08 12.13
N PHE A 113 15.20 -0.98 11.25
CA PHE A 113 14.41 -1.30 10.06
C PHE A 113 13.42 -2.42 10.34
N LEU A 114 12.26 -2.33 9.69
CA LEU A 114 11.20 -3.33 9.77
C LEU A 114 11.39 -4.38 8.68
N SER A 115 11.21 -5.66 9.00
CA SER A 115 11.22 -6.76 8.04
C SER A 115 9.99 -7.65 8.21
N CYS A 116 9.68 -8.45 7.20
CA CYS A 116 8.73 -9.55 7.34
C CYS A 116 9.25 -10.56 8.37
N ALA A 117 8.42 -10.95 9.35
CA ALA A 117 8.84 -11.91 10.38
C ALA A 117 9.00 -13.35 9.88
N ASP A 118 8.35 -13.71 8.76
CA ASP A 118 8.37 -15.08 8.23
C ASP A 118 9.53 -15.35 7.25
N CYS A 119 9.91 -14.33 6.45
CA CYS A 119 10.87 -14.51 5.36
C CYS A 119 11.99 -13.47 5.34
N ASP A 120 12.09 -12.65 6.39
CA ASP A 120 13.10 -11.60 6.59
C ASP A 120 13.19 -10.54 5.49
N LEU A 121 12.27 -10.53 4.52
CA LEU A 121 12.23 -9.52 3.47
C LEU A 121 12.03 -8.12 4.05
N GLY A 122 12.93 -7.21 3.70
CA GLY A 122 12.91 -5.82 4.16
C GLY A 122 14.03 -4.98 3.52
N PRO A 123 14.12 -3.68 3.85
CA PRO A 123 13.29 -3.00 4.86
C PRO A 123 11.90 -2.63 4.30
N LEU A 124 10.86 -2.90 5.10
CA LEU A 124 9.46 -2.53 4.82
C LEU A 124 9.10 -1.14 5.37
N GLY A 125 9.94 -0.62 6.27
CA GLY A 125 9.74 0.62 7.01
C GLY A 125 10.82 0.78 8.08
N TYR A 126 10.61 1.71 9.01
CA TYR A 126 11.57 2.00 10.07
C TYR A 126 10.94 2.46 11.38
N GLN A 127 11.73 2.42 12.45
CA GLN A 127 11.48 3.06 13.73
C GLN A 127 12.71 3.87 14.13
N GLU A 128 12.49 5.13 14.53
CA GLU A 128 13.55 5.96 15.11
C GLU A 128 13.91 5.46 16.51
N VAL A 129 15.20 5.46 16.82
CA VAL A 129 15.73 5.02 18.12
C VAL A 129 16.61 6.12 18.70
N GLY A 130 16.35 6.45 19.96
CA GLY A 130 17.07 7.51 20.67
C GLY A 130 16.34 7.87 21.97
N PRO A 131 16.97 8.66 22.84
CA PRO A 131 16.37 9.07 24.12
C PRO A 131 15.06 9.87 23.92
N ASP A 132 15.04 10.73 22.90
CA ASP A 132 13.89 11.60 22.57
C ASP A 132 13.17 11.16 21.29
N ALA A 133 13.51 9.98 20.76
CA ALA A 133 12.92 9.49 19.53
C ALA A 133 11.44 9.13 19.73
N TYR A 134 10.61 9.49 18.73
CA TYR A 134 9.23 9.06 18.71
C TYR A 134 9.16 7.53 18.61
N LYS A 135 8.40 6.89 19.50
CA LYS A 135 8.36 5.41 19.60
C LYS A 135 7.48 4.73 18.53
N GLY A 136 6.81 5.50 17.68
CA GLY A 136 6.02 4.93 16.59
C GLY A 136 6.89 4.35 15.47
N CYS A 137 6.30 3.43 14.71
CA CYS A 137 6.89 2.81 13.55
C CYS A 137 6.27 3.41 12.28
N PHE A 138 7.04 3.50 11.21
CA PHE A 138 6.60 4.00 9.91
C PHE A 138 6.76 2.89 8.87
N LEU A 139 5.64 2.37 8.38
CA LEU A 139 5.57 1.33 7.34
C LEU A 139 5.38 2.00 5.98
N HIS A 140 6.30 1.76 5.04
CA HIS A 140 6.27 2.40 3.73
C HIS A 140 5.18 1.77 2.85
N MET A 141 4.29 2.60 2.29
CA MET A 141 3.12 2.10 1.55
C MET A 141 3.49 1.30 0.31
N ASP A 142 4.54 1.70 -0.42
CA ASP A 142 4.98 0.98 -1.63
C ASP A 142 5.78 -0.31 -1.37
N ARG A 143 6.09 -0.63 -0.10
CA ARG A 143 6.91 -1.80 0.26
C ARG A 143 6.09 -2.94 0.85
N VAL A 144 4.78 -2.92 0.67
CA VAL A 144 3.86 -3.91 1.23
C VAL A 144 2.77 -4.27 0.23
N ARG A 145 2.03 -5.35 0.51
CA ARG A 145 0.89 -5.78 -0.33
C ARG A 145 -0.42 -5.60 0.42
N TYR A 146 -1.42 -5.04 -0.24
CA TYR A 146 -2.76 -4.88 0.31
C TYR A 146 -3.65 -6.05 -0.10
N LEU A 147 -4.43 -6.59 0.83
CA LEU A 147 -5.51 -7.52 0.49
C LEU A 147 -6.76 -6.72 0.10
N VAL A 148 -6.75 -6.26 -1.14
CA VAL A 148 -7.90 -5.61 -1.76
C VAL A 148 -8.89 -6.71 -2.16
N PRO A 149 -10.19 -6.62 -1.79
CA PRO A 149 -11.19 -7.58 -2.22
C PRO A 149 -11.21 -7.67 -3.75
N SER A 150 -11.06 -8.89 -4.29
CA SER A 150 -11.34 -9.11 -5.71
C SER A 150 -12.80 -8.81 -5.93
N THR A 151 -13.15 -7.84 -6.78
CA THR A 151 -14.51 -7.74 -7.33
C THR A 151 -14.80 -9.10 -7.93
N ALA A 152 -15.71 -9.86 -7.32
CA ALA A 152 -16.08 -11.16 -7.83
C ALA A 152 -16.57 -10.96 -9.26
N ARG A 153 -15.97 -11.71 -10.21
CA ARG A 153 -16.47 -11.86 -11.57
C ARG A 153 -17.98 -12.13 -11.48
N PRO A 154 -18.85 -11.47 -12.27
CA PRO A 154 -20.26 -11.82 -12.27
C PRO A 154 -20.42 -13.33 -12.51
N PRO A 155 -21.38 -13.99 -11.84
CA PRO A 155 -21.59 -15.42 -12.03
C PRO A 155 -21.76 -15.69 -13.53
N ALA A 156 -21.05 -16.71 -14.04
CA ALA A 156 -21.29 -17.18 -15.39
C ALA A 156 -22.77 -17.57 -15.46
N ASN A 157 -23.52 -16.97 -16.37
CA ASN A 157 -24.87 -17.43 -16.70
C ASN A 157 -24.77 -18.93 -17.03
N GLU A 158 -25.44 -19.76 -16.22
CA GLU A 158 -25.88 -21.10 -16.63
C GLU A 158 -27.15 -20.98 -17.48
#